data_AF-A0A7J2JRV8-F1
#
_entry.id   AF-A0A7J2JRV8-F1
#
_cell.length_a   1.000
_cell.length_b   1.000
_cell.length_c   1.000
_cell.angle_alpha   90.00
_cell.angle_beta   90.00
_cell.angle_gamma   90.00
#
_symmetry.space_group_name_H-M   'P 1'
#
loop_
_entity.id
_entity.type
_entity.pdbx_description
1 polymer ?
#
loop_
_entity_poly.entity_id
_entity_poly.type
_entity_poly.pdbx_seq_one_letter_code
_entity_poly.pdbx_strand_id
1 'polypeptide(L)'
;MEEQVEEIRRVDKQGRVVLPKRWRERYLRTDRVIVREEGDRLVIAPYRPPDLTKLFDSIEVELRSDLSDWKSVRRELLEAGRR
;
A
#
# COMPACT_ATOMS: atom_id res chain seq x y z
N MET A 1 -14.16 2.89 -24.96
CA MET A 1 -13.36 4.12 -24.76
C MET A 1 -13.64 4.56 -23.34
N GLU A 2 -12.64 4.69 -22.49
CA GLU A 2 -12.85 5.26 -21.15
C GLU A 2 -13.28 6.73 -21.31
N GLU A 3 -14.36 7.11 -20.64
CA GLU A 3 -14.89 8.47 -20.68
C GLU A 3 -13.90 9.42 -20.00
N GLN A 4 -13.27 10.30 -20.77
CA GLN A 4 -12.43 11.36 -20.23
C GLN A 4 -13.32 12.53 -19.81
N VAL A 5 -13.27 12.85 -18.52
CA VAL A 5 -14.00 13.98 -17.94
C VAL A 5 -12.98 15.02 -17.49
N GLU A 6 -13.04 16.21 -18.08
CA GLU A 6 -12.20 17.35 -17.70
C GLU A 6 -13.02 18.35 -16.86
N GLU A 7 -12.46 18.78 -15.72
CA GLU A 7 -13.06 19.78 -14.83
C GLU A 7 -11.97 20.75 -14.37
N ILE A 8 -12.20 22.05 -14.55
CA ILE A 8 -11.28 23.08 -14.03
C ILE A 8 -11.53 23.25 -12.53
N ARG A 9 -10.48 23.03 -11.73
CA ARG A 9 -10.52 23.23 -10.28
C ARG A 9 -9.50 24.28 -9.84
N ARG A 10 -9.87 25.02 -8.80
CA ARG A 10 -8.94 25.95 -8.14
C ARG A 10 -7.96 25.17 -7.28
N VAL A 11 -6.70 25.56 -7.37
CA VAL A 11 -5.66 25.20 -6.41
C VAL A 11 -5.80 26.12 -5.20
N ASP A 12 -5.82 25.57 -4.00
CA ASP A 12 -5.88 26.39 -2.79
C ASP A 12 -4.52 27.04 -2.46
N LYS A 13 -4.48 27.87 -1.42
CA LYS A 13 -3.27 28.61 -1.00
C LYS A 13 -2.10 27.70 -0.60
N GLN A 14 -2.35 26.42 -0.33
CA GLN A 14 -1.34 25.42 0.05
C GLN A 14 -0.94 24.52 -1.13
N GLY A 15 -1.44 24.78 -2.34
CA GLY A 15 -1.14 23.96 -3.51
C GLY A 15 -2.02 22.71 -3.65
N ARG A 16 -3.11 22.58 -2.89
CA ARG A 16 -3.94 21.36 -2.91
C ARG A 16 -5.05 21.46 -3.95
N VAL A 17 -5.35 20.34 -4.59
CA VAL A 17 -6.53 20.16 -5.45
C VAL A 17 -7.44 19.13 -4.80
N VAL A 18 -8.72 19.50 -4.63
CA VAL A 18 -9.71 18.55 -4.13
C VAL A 18 -9.98 17.51 -5.21
N LEU A 19 -9.93 16.22 -4.88
CA LEU A 19 -10.29 15.15 -5.82
C LEU A 19 -11.81 15.05 -6.00
N PRO A 20 -12.33 14.79 -7.22
CA PRO A 20 -13.77 14.65 -7.45
C PRO A 20 -14.40 13.56 -6.57
N LYS A 21 -15.55 13.88 -5.95
CA LYS A 21 -16.25 12.95 -5.03
C LYS A 21 -16.53 11.60 -5.68
N ARG A 22 -17.05 11.61 -6.91
CA ARG A 22 -17.35 10.39 -7.70
C ARG A 22 -16.13 9.50 -7.89
N TRP A 23 -14.97 10.11 -8.14
CA TRP A 23 -13.72 9.39 -8.33
C TRP A 23 -13.24 8.77 -7.01
N ARG A 24 -13.31 9.54 -5.90
CA ARG A 24 -12.94 9.04 -4.57
C ARG A 24 -13.79 7.83 -4.18
N GLU A 25 -15.11 7.94 -4.29
CA GLU A 25 -16.03 6.84 -3.95
C GLU A 25 -15.76 5.57 -4.79
N ARG A 26 -15.47 5.75 -6.08
CA ARG A 26 -15.25 4.62 -6.99
C ARG A 26 -13.89 3.95 -6.81
N TYR A 27 -12.81 4.73 -6.67
CA TYR A 27 -11.44 4.22 -6.81
C TYR A 27 -10.57 4.33 -5.56
N LEU A 28 -10.81 5.33 -4.71
CA LEU A 28 -9.99 5.58 -3.53
C LEU A 28 -10.38 4.59 -2.42
N ARG A 29 -9.54 3.56 -2.19
CA ARG A 29 -9.74 2.56 -1.13
C ARG A 29 -9.02 2.91 0.18
N THR A 30 -8.03 3.79 0.10
CA THR A 30 -7.25 4.29 1.23
C THR A 30 -7.13 5.80 1.09
N ASP A 31 -6.72 6.52 2.14
CA ASP A 31 -6.44 7.94 2.11
C ASP A 31 -5.18 8.33 1.30
N ARG A 32 -4.56 7.37 0.60
CA ARG A 32 -3.34 7.54 -0.18
C ARG A 32 -3.58 7.43 -1.68
N VAL A 33 -2.81 8.21 -2.43
CA VAL A 33 -2.73 8.18 -3.89
C VAL A 33 -1.27 8.12 -4.31
N ILE A 34 -1.05 7.64 -5.54
CA ILE A 34 0.23 7.78 -6.24
C ILE A 34 0.12 9.05 -7.08
N VAL A 35 1.09 9.95 -6.94
CA VAL A 35 1.24 11.13 -7.80
C VAL A 35 2.52 10.93 -8.61
N ARG A 36 2.42 10.99 -9.94
CA ARG A 36 3.56 10.93 -10.85
C ARG A 36 3.66 12.24 -11.62
N GLU A 37 4.88 12.73 -11.72
CA GLU A 37 5.21 13.90 -12.54
C GLU A 37 5.61 13.43 -13.93
N GLU A 38 4.87 13.90 -14.93
CA GLU A 38 5.10 13.63 -16.35
C GLU A 38 5.20 14.96 -17.09
N GLY A 39 6.35 15.63 -16.94
CA GLY A 39 6.59 16.96 -17.52
C GLY A 39 5.68 18.02 -16.89
N ASP A 40 4.73 18.53 -17.68
CA ASP A 40 3.72 19.50 -17.24
C ASP A 40 2.44 18.84 -16.67
N ARG A 41 2.40 17.51 -16.61
CA ARG A 41 1.24 16.74 -16.14
C ARG A 41 1.49 16.07 -14.80
N LEU A 42 0.48 16.09 -13.95
CA LEU A 42 0.41 15.25 -12.76
C LEU A 42 -0.57 14.11 -13.01
N VAL A 43 -0.11 12.87 -12.93
CA VAL A 43 -0.96 11.68 -12.98
C VAL A 43 -1.25 11.22 -11.55
N ILE A 44 -2.52 11.27 -11.17
CA ILE A 44 -3.00 10.81 -9.86
C ILE A 44 -3.70 9.47 -10.01
N ALA A 45 -3.18 8.44 -9.35
CA ALA A 45 -3.73 7.08 -9.37
C ALA A 45 -4.07 6.58 -7.95
N PRO A 46 -5.07 5.71 -7.77
CA PRO A 46 -5.39 5.16 -6.45
C PRO A 46 -4.23 4.28 -5.96
N TYR A 47 -3.80 4.49 -4.72
CA TYR A 47 -2.82 3.60 -4.10
C TYR A 47 -3.50 2.27 -3.74
N ARG A 48 -2.91 1.17 -4.22
CA ARG A 48 -3.30 -0.20 -3.85
C ARG A 48 -2.20 -0.73 -2.94
N PRO A 49 -2.44 -0.83 -1.62
CA PRO A 49 -1.48 -1.44 -0.73
C PRO A 49 -1.13 -2.85 -1.22
N PRO A 50 0.14 -3.28 -1.09
CA PRO A 50 0.48 -4.66 -1.37
C PRO A 50 -0.33 -5.57 -0.45
N ASP A 51 -0.79 -6.69 -1.00
CA ASP A 51 -1.44 -7.74 -0.22
C ASP A 51 -0.36 -8.52 0.56
N LEU A 52 -0.24 -8.22 1.86
CA LEU A 52 0.73 -8.85 2.75
C LEU A 52 0.36 -10.31 3.07
N THR A 53 -0.87 -10.74 2.79
CA THR A 53 -1.28 -12.15 2.96
C THR A 53 -0.42 -13.08 2.09
N LYS A 54 0.05 -12.57 0.95
CA LYS A 54 1.00 -13.31 0.08
C LYS A 54 2.34 -13.61 0.73
N LEU A 55 2.67 -12.95 1.84
CA LEU A 55 3.88 -13.19 2.62
C LEU A 55 3.66 -14.14 3.80
N PHE A 56 2.42 -14.55 4.07
CA PHE A 56 2.17 -15.48 5.17
C PHE A 56 2.71 -16.87 4.83
N ASP A 57 2.54 -17.29 3.58
CA ASP A 57 3.05 -18.57 3.08
C ASP A 57 4.48 -18.47 2.50
N SER A 58 5.13 -17.30 2.58
CA SER A 58 6.48 -17.15 2.04
C SER A 58 7.57 -17.68 2.98
N ILE A 59 7.21 -18.02 4.22
CA ILE A 59 8.13 -18.50 5.25
C ILE A 59 7.49 -19.72 5.93
N GLU A 60 7.92 -20.92 5.55
CA GLU A 60 7.65 -22.16 6.28
C GLU A 60 8.86 -22.51 7.13
N VAL A 61 8.67 -22.58 8.46
CA VAL A 61 9.72 -23.00 9.40
C VAL A 61 9.12 -24.02 10.36
N GLU A 62 9.70 -25.22 10.38
CA GLU A 62 9.40 -26.21 11.39
C GLU A 62 10.07 -25.82 12.71
N LEU A 63 9.25 -25.41 13.69
CA LEU A 63 9.71 -25.09 15.04
C LEU A 63 9.47 -26.28 15.96
N ARG A 64 10.48 -26.62 16.77
CA ARG A 64 10.38 -27.62 17.83
C ARG A 64 9.96 -26.99 19.16
N SER A 65 10.17 -25.69 19.31
CA SER A 65 9.78 -24.93 20.50
C SER A 65 8.26 -24.82 20.64
N ASP A 66 7.78 -24.85 21.88
CA ASP A 66 6.39 -24.47 22.19
C ASP A 66 6.17 -23.00 21.81
N LEU A 67 5.15 -22.73 20.98
CA LEU A 67 4.79 -21.39 20.53
C LEU A 67 4.41 -20.45 21.68
N SER A 68 4.04 -21.00 22.83
CA SER A 68 3.71 -20.25 24.05
C SER A 68 4.96 -19.68 24.73
N ASP A 69 6.15 -20.24 24.50
CA ASP A 69 7.42 -19.71 24.99
C ASP A 69 8.16 -18.92 23.91
N TRP A 70 7.84 -17.62 23.85
CA TRP A 70 8.44 -16.70 22.90
C TRP A 70 9.98 -16.65 22.96
N LYS A 71 10.59 -16.88 24.11
CA LYS A 71 12.06 -16.80 24.24
C LYS A 71 12.73 -17.95 23.52
N SER A 72 12.17 -19.15 23.62
CA SER A 72 12.65 -20.35 22.93
C SER A 72 12.40 -20.27 21.43
N VAL A 73 11.19 -19.88 21.02
CA VAL A 73 10.84 -19.63 19.60
C VAL A 73 11.79 -18.62 18.95
N ARG A 74 12.03 -17.48 19.60
CA ARG A 74 12.93 -16.44 19.08
C ARG A 74 14.36 -16.95 18.89
N ARG A 75 14.87 -17.77 19.82
CA ARG A 75 16.21 -18.36 19.70
C ARG A 75 16.28 -19.30 18.50
N GLU A 76 15.31 -20.20 18.37
CA GLU A 76 15.25 -21.17 17.28
C GLU A 76 15.15 -20.49 15.91
N LEU A 77 14.33 -19.44 15.78
CA LEU A 77 14.23 -18.65 14.54
C LEU A 77 15.57 -17.96 14.16
N LEU A 78 16.30 -17.45 15.14
CA LEU A 78 17.62 -16.82 14.91
C LEU A 78 18.70 -17.83 14.50
N GLU A 79 18.59 -19.07 14.98
CA GLU A 79 19.47 -20.18 14.58
C GLU A 79 19.12 -20.68 13.17
N ALA A 80 17.82 -20.81 12.85
CA ALA A 80 17.35 -21.24 11.55
C ALA A 80 17.70 -20.26 10.41
N GLY A 81 17.62 -18.94 10.65
CA GLY A 81 17.95 -17.91 9.67
C GLY A 81 19.45 -17.66 9.42
N ARG A 82 20.34 -18.40 10.09
CA ARG A 82 21.82 -18.30 9.92
C ARG A 82 22.40 -19.36 8.97
N ARG A 83 21.56 -20.16 8.32
CA ARG A 83 21.93 -21.10 7.25
C ARG A 83 21.60 -20.49 5.89
#